data_AF-A0AAN6Z860-F1
#
_entry.id   AF-A0AAN6Z860-F1
#
_cell.length_a   1.000
_cell.length_b   1.000
_cell.length_c   1.000
_cell.angle_alpha   90.00
_cell.angle_beta   90.00
_cell.angle_gamma   90.00
#
_symmetry.space_group_name_H-M   'P 1'
#
loop_
_entity.id
_entity.type
_entity.pdbx_description
1 polymer ?
#
loop_
_entity_poly.entity_id
_entity_poly.type
_entity_poly.pdbx_seq_one_letter_code
_entity_poly.pdbx_strand_id
1 'polypeptide(L)'
;MHRWIIISFLAFGGVLSAALPGRDEQQDQPVKTKQYMSCEQTYGKGWETCGAPNSRSCYSPALGHSCCDVDNNYCGKGTWCAPVAGYCCSDSETLEACARNAGFEIPGNMILSDL
;
A
#
# COMPACT_ATOMS: atom_id res chain seq x y z
N MET A 1 27.41 -34.35 12.31
CA MET A 1 27.63 -35.67 11.71
C MET A 1 26.41 -36.54 12.00
N HIS A 2 25.78 -37.05 10.95
CA HIS A 2 24.88 -38.22 10.89
C HIS A 2 23.73 -38.35 11.92
N ARG A 3 22.49 -38.26 11.42
CA ARG A 3 21.67 -39.46 11.12
C ARG A 3 20.42 -39.08 10.35
N TRP A 4 20.45 -39.44 9.07
CA TRP A 4 19.27 -39.53 8.21
C TRP A 4 18.56 -40.83 8.55
N ILE A 5 17.26 -40.78 8.84
CA ILE A 5 16.39 -41.96 8.84
C ILE A 5 15.47 -41.80 7.64
N ILE A 6 15.79 -42.56 6.61
CA ILE A 6 14.94 -42.84 5.45
C ILE A 6 14.02 -43.98 5.90
N ILE A 7 12.71 -43.76 5.97
CA ILE A 7 11.73 -44.85 5.99
C ILE A 7 10.94 -44.77 4.70
N SER A 8 11.26 -45.75 3.87
CA SER A 8 10.66 -46.11 2.60
C SER A 8 9.19 -46.49 2.71
N PHE A 9 8.44 -46.04 1.70
CA PHE A 9 7.36 -46.73 0.98
C PHE A 9 6.24 -47.39 1.78
N LEU A 10 5.01 -46.88 1.59
CA LEU A 10 3.87 -47.75 1.27
C LEU A 10 2.96 -47.02 0.27
N ALA A 11 2.93 -47.57 -0.94
CA ALA A 11 1.93 -47.26 -1.95
C ALA A 11 0.56 -47.68 -1.42
N PHE A 12 -0.35 -46.72 -1.27
CA PHE A 12 -1.78 -47.01 -1.22
C PHE A 12 -2.37 -46.63 -2.56
N GLY A 13 -2.82 -47.68 -3.25
CA GLY A 13 -3.61 -47.63 -4.46
C GLY A 13 -4.93 -46.89 -4.27
N GLY A 14 -5.47 -46.53 -5.43
CA GLY A 14 -6.44 -45.46 -5.61
C GLY A 14 -7.81 -45.65 -4.99
N VAL A 15 -8.56 -44.54 -5.05
CA VAL A 15 -10.02 -44.55 -5.03
C VAL A 15 -10.51 -43.52 -6.05
N LEU A 16 -11.50 -43.95 -6.81
CA LEU A 16 -12.17 -43.30 -7.92
C LEU A 16 -12.63 -41.87 -7.59
N SER A 17 -12.34 -40.92 -8.48
CA SER A 17 -13.01 -39.61 -8.50
C SER A 17 -14.37 -39.75 -9.17
N ALA A 18 -15.43 -39.65 -8.37
CA ALA A 18 -16.80 -39.53 -8.85
C ALA A 18 -17.46 -38.28 -8.23
N ALA A 19 -18.09 -37.50 -9.11
CA ALA A 19 -19.14 -36.50 -8.87
C ALA A 19 -18.78 -35.20 -8.10
N LEU A 20 -18.60 -34.10 -8.84
CA LEU A 20 -18.89 -32.75 -8.39
C LEU A 20 -20.06 -32.21 -9.23
N PRO A 21 -21.21 -31.93 -8.61
CA PRO A 21 -21.85 -30.63 -8.85
C PRO A 21 -22.28 -30.02 -7.53
N GLY A 22 -21.76 -28.84 -7.23
CA GLY A 22 -22.06 -28.12 -5.99
C GLY A 22 -21.14 -26.93 -5.81
N ARG A 23 -21.00 -26.13 -6.87
CA ARG A 23 -20.43 -24.79 -6.82
C ARG A 23 -21.63 -23.84 -6.72
N ASP A 24 -21.45 -22.78 -5.95
CA ASP A 24 -22.40 -21.70 -5.64
C ASP A 24 -23.33 -21.94 -4.46
N GLU A 25 -22.74 -21.91 -3.26
CA GLU A 25 -23.34 -21.15 -2.18
C GLU A 25 -22.23 -20.46 -1.38
N GLN A 26 -21.46 -19.60 -2.07
CA GLN A 26 -20.68 -18.59 -1.40
C GLN A 26 -21.68 -17.58 -0.85
N GLN A 27 -22.11 -17.81 0.40
CA GLN A 27 -22.93 -16.88 1.16
C GLN A 27 -22.31 -15.49 1.00
N ASP A 28 -23.01 -14.65 0.25
CA ASP A 28 -22.89 -13.21 0.25
C ASP A 28 -23.18 -12.76 1.68
N GLN A 29 -22.18 -12.87 2.56
CA GLN A 29 -22.21 -12.13 3.80
C GLN A 29 -22.21 -10.68 3.36
N PRO A 30 -23.22 -9.87 3.75
CA PRO A 30 -23.16 -8.45 3.49
C PRO A 30 -21.85 -7.99 4.10
N VAL A 31 -20.90 -7.62 3.24
CA VAL A 31 -19.66 -6.98 3.68
C VAL A 31 -20.18 -5.81 4.48
N LYS A 32 -20.11 -5.91 5.82
CA LYS A 32 -20.24 -4.77 6.69
C LYS A 32 -19.10 -3.88 6.22
N THR A 33 -19.41 -2.98 5.30
CA THR A 33 -18.57 -1.86 4.95
C THR A 33 -18.36 -1.20 6.30
N LYS A 34 -17.19 -1.44 6.89
CA LYS A 34 -16.75 -0.66 8.04
C LYS A 34 -16.83 0.76 7.53
N GLN A 35 -17.86 1.48 7.95
CA GLN A 35 -18.00 2.88 7.63
C GLN A 35 -16.85 3.55 8.36
N TYR A 36 -15.73 3.66 7.66
CA TYR A 36 -14.62 4.47 8.12
C TYR A 36 -15.21 5.88 8.22
N MET A 37 -15.25 6.40 9.45
CA MET A 37 -15.60 7.79 9.67
C MET A 37 -14.72 8.64 8.77
N SER A 38 -15.28 9.69 8.18
CA SER A 38 -14.49 10.57 7.32
C SER A 38 -13.34 11.18 8.12
N CYS A 39 -12.28 11.59 7.42
CA CYS A 39 -11.16 12.29 8.06
C CYS A 39 -11.64 13.53 8.83
N GLU A 40 -12.61 14.26 8.28
CA GLU A 40 -13.27 15.37 8.96
C GLU A 40 -14.00 14.95 10.25
N GLN A 41 -14.68 13.80 10.25
CA GLN A 41 -15.34 13.27 11.45
C GLN A 41 -14.34 12.83 12.52
N THR A 42 -13.15 12.36 12.12
CA THR A 42 -12.14 11.81 13.04
C THR A 42 -11.25 12.90 13.63
N TYR A 43 -10.83 13.87 12.80
CA TYR A 43 -9.83 14.88 13.16
C TYR A 43 -10.37 16.31 13.15
N GLY A 44 -11.60 16.53 12.67
CA GLY A 44 -12.25 17.83 12.60
C GLY A 44 -12.17 18.49 11.23
N LYS A 45 -12.77 19.69 11.14
CA LYS A 45 -12.83 20.48 9.90
C LYS A 45 -11.44 20.77 9.34
N GLY A 46 -11.26 20.57 8.03
CA GLY A 46 -9.99 20.81 7.32
C GLY A 46 -9.08 19.58 7.22
N TRP A 47 -9.57 18.41 7.64
CA TRP A 47 -8.95 17.12 7.36
C TRP A 47 -9.67 16.41 6.23
N GLU A 48 -8.90 16.02 5.23
CA GLU A 48 -9.38 15.40 3.99
C GLU A 48 -8.72 14.04 3.80
N THR A 49 -9.38 13.15 3.06
CA THR A 49 -8.80 11.85 2.72
C THR A 49 -7.77 12.04 1.61
N CYS A 50 -6.56 11.52 1.82
CA CYS A 50 -5.53 11.54 0.81
C CYS A 50 -5.60 10.28 -0.08
N GLY A 51 -5.64 10.49 -1.39
CA GLY A 51 -5.65 9.42 -2.39
C GLY A 51 -7.05 8.84 -2.64
N ALA A 52 -7.13 7.53 -2.78
CA ALA A 52 -8.38 6.85 -3.11
C ALA A 52 -9.48 7.03 -2.02
N PRO A 53 -10.78 6.95 -2.37
CA PRO A 53 -11.89 7.12 -1.42
C PRO A 53 -11.90 6.12 -0.24
N ASN A 54 -11.18 5.00 -0.38
CA ASN A 54 -11.01 3.96 0.63
C ASN A 54 -9.65 4.06 1.37
N SER A 55 -8.86 5.10 1.10
CA SER A 55 -7.62 5.37 1.81
C SER A 55 -7.91 5.70 3.27
N ARG A 56 -7.04 5.21 4.16
CA ARG A 56 -7.09 5.50 5.59
C ARG A 56 -6.23 6.70 5.98
N SER A 57 -5.58 7.31 5.00
CA SER A 57 -4.67 8.43 5.21
C SER A 57 -5.46 9.73 5.23
N CYS A 58 -5.41 10.43 6.36
CA CYS A 58 -6.02 11.74 6.52
C CYS A 58 -4.93 12.79 6.53
N TYR A 59 -5.11 13.84 5.73
CA TYR A 59 -4.17 14.95 5.63
C TYR A 59 -4.91 16.28 5.79
N SER A 60 -4.19 17.33 6.15
CA SER A 60 -4.76 18.67 6.29
C SER A 60 -3.91 19.68 5.53
N PRO A 61 -4.40 20.22 4.40
CA PRO A 61 -3.73 21.29 3.69
C PRO A 61 -3.54 22.53 4.57
N ALA A 62 -4.46 22.78 5.50
CA ALA A 62 -4.39 23.91 6.43
C ALA A 62 -3.20 23.82 7.41
N LEU A 63 -2.73 22.60 7.70
CA LEU A 63 -1.52 22.37 8.49
C LEU A 63 -0.24 22.32 7.64
N GLY A 64 -0.38 22.45 6.32
CA GLY A 64 0.70 22.34 5.34
C GLY A 64 1.07 20.91 5.00
N HIS A 65 0.18 19.94 5.24
CA HIS A 65 0.41 18.56 4.79
C HIS A 65 0.19 18.45 3.28
N SER A 66 1.00 17.62 2.62
CA SER A 66 0.92 17.32 1.19
C SER A 66 0.39 15.91 0.98
N CYS A 67 -0.61 15.73 0.12
CA CYS A 67 -1.13 14.40 -0.23
C CYS A 67 -0.31 13.78 -1.37
N CYS A 68 0.07 12.51 -1.21
CA CYS A 68 0.90 11.77 -2.15
C CYS A 68 0.05 10.76 -2.93
N ASP A 69 -0.09 10.99 -4.23
CA ASP A 69 -0.89 10.14 -5.11
C ASP A 69 -0.29 8.74 -5.32
N VAL A 70 1.03 8.63 -5.17
CA VAL A 70 1.79 7.39 -5.47
C VAL A 70 1.50 6.28 -4.45
N ASP A 71 1.35 6.64 -3.17
CA ASP A 71 1.16 5.70 -2.07
C ASP A 71 -0.12 5.93 -1.26
N ASN A 72 -0.93 6.93 -1.65
CA ASN A 72 -2.11 7.38 -0.91
C ASN A 72 -1.76 7.75 0.55
N ASN A 73 -0.55 8.24 0.79
CA ASN A 73 -0.08 8.70 2.09
C ASN A 73 0.11 10.22 2.07
N TYR A 74 0.43 10.82 3.22
CA TYR A 74 0.69 12.25 3.28
C TYR A 74 2.08 12.54 3.82
N CYS A 75 2.65 13.63 3.31
CA CYS A 75 3.85 14.24 3.82
C CYS A 75 3.50 15.38 4.77
N GLY A 76 4.32 15.55 5.80
CA GLY A 76 4.13 16.58 6.81
C GLY A 76 4.39 17.99 6.29
N LYS A 77 4.22 18.97 7.16
CA LYS A 77 4.53 20.37 6.85
C LYS A 77 6.00 20.55 6.48
N GLY A 78 6.26 21.32 5.42
CA GLY A 78 7.61 21.62 4.96
C GLY A 78 8.23 20.48 4.15
N THR A 79 7.39 19.54 3.72
CA THR A 79 7.80 18.40 2.90
C THR A 79 6.82 18.18 1.75
N TRP A 80 7.35 17.68 0.65
CA TRP A 80 6.65 17.32 -0.57
C TRP A 80 6.80 15.82 -0.87
N CYS A 81 5.87 15.30 -1.65
CA CYS A 81 5.81 13.87 -1.98
C CYS A 81 6.85 13.53 -3.03
N ALA A 82 7.79 12.65 -2.70
CA ALA A 82 8.71 12.11 -3.67
C ALA A 82 7.94 11.37 -4.78
N PRO A 83 8.51 11.26 -5.99
CA PRO A 83 7.86 10.52 -7.06
C PRO A 83 7.93 8.99 -6.86
N VAL A 84 8.57 8.54 -5.77
CA VAL A 84 8.60 7.15 -5.33
C VAL A 84 7.75 7.02 -4.07
N ALA A 85 6.89 6.00 -4.04
CA ALA A 85 6.03 5.69 -2.91
C ALA A 85 6.79 5.63 -1.58
N GLY A 86 6.22 6.19 -0.52
CA GLY A 86 6.74 6.09 0.85
C GLY A 86 7.81 7.12 1.23
N TYR A 87 8.12 8.08 0.36
CA TYR A 87 9.16 9.07 0.61
C TYR A 87 8.63 10.50 0.61
N CYS A 88 9.03 11.25 1.64
CA CYS A 88 8.77 12.67 1.80
C CYS A 88 10.08 13.43 1.78
N CYS A 89 10.19 14.38 0.87
CA CYS A 89 11.37 15.21 0.69
C CYS A 89 11.13 16.59 1.28
N SER A 90 12.15 17.23 1.84
CA SER A 90 12.00 18.59 2.37
C SER A 90 11.83 19.62 1.25
N ASP A 91 11.01 20.65 1.49
CA ASP A 91 10.89 21.81 0.60
C ASP A 91 12.20 22.60 0.46
N SER A 92 13.19 22.32 1.31
CA SER A 92 14.51 22.95 1.30
C SER A 92 15.60 22.14 0.56
N GLU A 93 15.27 20.94 0.07
CA GLU A 93 16.21 20.09 -0.66
C GLU A 93 15.71 19.79 -2.08
N THR A 94 16.63 19.49 -3.00
CA THR A 94 16.28 19.07 -4.36
C THR A 94 15.87 17.60 -4.40
N LEU A 95 15.20 17.17 -5.47
CA LEU A 95 14.83 15.76 -5.67
C LEU A 95 16.07 14.85 -5.64
N GLU A 96 17.19 15.27 -6.21
CA GLU A 96 18.45 14.51 -6.21
C GLU A 96 19.07 14.42 -4.82
N ALA A 97 19.03 15.52 -4.05
CA ALA A 97 19.50 15.52 -2.68
C ALA A 97 18.65 14.58 -1.82
N CYS A 98 17.33 14.68 -1.93
CA CYS A 98 16.40 13.81 -1.24
C CYS A 98 16.59 12.33 -1.62
N ALA A 99 16.64 12.01 -2.92
CA ALA A 99 16.85 10.65 -3.42
C ALA A 99 18.13 10.04 -2.87
N ARG A 100 19.23 10.81 -2.85
CA ARG A 100 20.51 10.39 -2.25
C ARG A 100 20.41 10.19 -0.74
N ASN A 101 19.74 11.09 -0.03
CA ASN A 101 19.62 11.05 1.43
C ASN A 101 18.68 9.93 1.90
N ALA A 102 17.57 9.72 1.19
CA ALA A 102 16.54 8.73 1.48
C ALA A 102 16.83 7.36 0.85
N GLY A 103 17.76 7.28 -0.11
CA GLY A 103 18.21 6.05 -0.74
C GLY A 103 17.23 5.48 -1.77
N PHE A 104 16.47 6.32 -2.47
CA PHE A 104 15.61 5.89 -3.59
C PHE A 104 16.20 6.32 -4.94
N GLU A 105 15.85 5.59 -5.99
CA GLU A 105 16.25 5.93 -7.36
C GLU A 105 15.21 6.83 -8.02
N ILE A 106 15.66 7.88 -8.71
CA ILE A 106 14.79 8.76 -9.47
C ILE A 106 14.47 8.09 -10.80
N PRO A 107 13.18 7.89 -11.15
CA PRO A 107 12.80 7.35 -12.45
C PRO A 107 13.36 8.22 -13.59
N GLY A 108 14.04 7.60 -14.55
CA GLY A 108 14.79 8.30 -15.60
C GLY A 108 13.93 9.19 -16.52
N ASN A 109 12.62 9.00 -16.55
CA ASN A 109 11.68 9.86 -17.27
C ASN A 109 11.50 11.25 -16.63
N MET A 110 11.87 11.43 -15.35
CA MET A 110 11.86 12.73 -14.68
C MET A 110 13.18 13.48 -14.81
N ILE A 111 14.28 12.79 -15.13
CA ILE A 111 15.59 13.42 -15.36
C ILE A 111 15.64 14.15 -16.71
N LEU A 112 14.75 13.79 -17.65
CA LEU A 112 14.68 14.36 -19.00
C LEU A 112 13.77 15.58 -19.14
N SER A 113 12.96 15.91 -18.14
CA SER A 113 11.96 16.99 -18.22
C SER A 113 12.55 18.41 -18.06
N ASP A 114 13.83 18.51 -17.69
CA ASP A 114 14.57 19.76 -17.49
C ASP A 114 15.61 20.07 -18.60
N LEU A 115 15.57 19.33 -19.72
CA LEU A 115 16.41 19.53 -20.92
C LEU A 115 15.58 20.04 -22.10
#